data_AF-A0A7K0KDM7-F1
#
_entry.id   AF-A0A7K0KDM7-F1
#
_cell.length_a   1.000
_cell.length_b   1.000
_cell.length_c   1.000
_cell.angle_alpha   90.00
_cell.angle_beta   90.00
_cell.angle_gamma   90.00
#
_symmetry.space_group_name_H-M   'P 1'
#
loop_
_entity.id
_entity.type
_entity.pdbx_description
1 polymer ?
#
loop_
_entity_poly.entity_id
_entity_poly.type
_entity_poly.pdbx_seq_one_letter_code
_entity_poly.pdbx_strand_id
1 'polypeptide(L)'
;MLQIMLMMVCGIIIGRTLRHRKLRWLSPLTTVLIWILLFLLGLEVGGDQTILHSISRLGKDALLLAAGGAVGSAVAANRLWHYAGKSKGGQE
;
A
#
# COMPACT_ATOMS: atom_id res chain seq x y z
N MET A 1 22.31 7.75 1.17
CA MET A 1 20.89 7.92 0.81
C MET A 1 20.58 7.38 -0.59
N LEU A 2 21.22 7.89 -1.65
CA LEU A 2 21.03 7.39 -3.01
C LEU A 2 21.30 5.87 -3.16
N GLN A 3 22.27 5.33 -2.44
CA GLN A 3 22.58 3.90 -2.48
C GLN A 3 21.41 3.01 -2.01
N ILE A 4 20.64 3.48 -1.02
CA ILE A 4 19.47 2.77 -0.51
C ILE A 4 18.34 2.84 -1.55
N MET A 5 18.14 4.01 -2.16
CA MET A 5 17.18 4.19 -3.24
C MET A 5 17.51 3.31 -4.46
N LEU A 6 18.78 3.26 -4.87
CA LEU A 6 19.24 2.39 -5.95
C LEU A 6 19.04 0.92 -5.63
N MET A 7 19.33 0.50 -4.39
CA MET A 7 19.12 -0.87 -3.95
C MET A 7 17.63 -1.25 -3.95
N MET A 8 16.74 -0.33 -3.59
CA MET A 8 15.28 -0.50 -3.66
C MET A 8 14.81 -0.63 -5.12
N VAL A 9 15.30 0.24 -6.02
CA VAL A 9 14.96 0.23 -7.44
C VAL A 9 15.46 -1.05 -8.12
N CYS A 10 16.71 -1.46 -7.87
CA CYS A 10 17.25 -2.72 -8.36
C CYS A 10 16.43 -3.92 -7.86
N GLY A 11 16.04 -3.95 -6.58
CA GLY A 11 15.18 -4.99 -6.04
C GLY A 11 13.84 -5.11 -6.76
N ILE A 12 13.21 -3.98 -7.09
CA ILE A 12 11.94 -3.95 -7.85
C ILE A 12 12.13 -4.47 -9.28
N ILE A 13 13.21 -4.05 -9.96
CA ILE A 13 13.51 -4.49 -11.33
C ILE A 13 13.77 -5.99 -11.38
N ILE A 14 14.54 -6.51 -10.43
CA ILE A 14 14.83 -7.95 -10.31
C ILE A 14 13.54 -8.71 -10.00
N GLY A 15 12.76 -8.27 -9.01
CA GLY A 15 11.48 -8.89 -8.66
C GLY A 15 10.46 -8.89 -9.80
N ARG A 16 10.43 -7.82 -10.61
CA ARG A 16 9.52 -7.70 -11.76
C ARG A 16 9.96 -8.59 -12.92
N THR A 17 11.26 -8.66 -13.20
CA THR A 17 11.83 -9.55 -14.23
C THR A 17 11.60 -11.02 -13.86
N LEU A 18 11.73 -11.37 -12.59
CA LEU A 18 11.51 -12.73 -12.08
C LEU A 18 10.03 -13.12 -12.08
N ARG A 19 9.10 -12.16 -11.90
CA ARG A 19 7.64 -12.39 -11.98
C ARG A 19 7.16 -12.73 -13.40
N HIS A 20 7.92 -12.39 -14.44
CA HIS A 20 7.53 -12.62 -15.83
C HIS A 20 7.68 -14.09 -16.28
N ARG A 21 8.45 -14.91 -15.54
CA ARG A 21 8.49 -16.36 -15.70
C ARG A 21 7.34 -16.95 -14.88
N LYS A 22 6.33 -17.51 -15.54
CA LYS A 22 5.21 -18.26 -14.89
C LYS A 22 5.74 -19.51 -14.18
N LEU A 23 6.45 -19.33 -13.08
CA LEU A 23 6.83 -20.39 -12.18
C LEU A 23 5.58 -20.71 -11.35
N ARG A 24 4.76 -21.66 -11.83
CA ARG A 24 3.49 -22.09 -11.21
C ARG A 24 3.64 -22.47 -9.71
N TRP A 25 4.88 -22.69 -9.27
CA TRP A 25 5.29 -23.00 -7.90
C TRP A 25 5.60 -21.78 -7.01
N LEU A 26 5.87 -20.60 -7.56
CA LEU A 26 6.13 -19.41 -6.75
C LEU A 26 4.87 -18.90 -6.05
N SER A 27 3.69 -19.13 -6.64
CA SER A 27 2.42 -18.71 -6.06
C SER A 27 2.14 -19.33 -4.68
N PRO A 28 2.14 -20.68 -4.53
CA PRO A 28 1.96 -21.28 -3.20
C PRO A 28 3.13 -20.96 -2.27
N LEU A 29 4.38 -20.94 -2.76
CA LEU A 29 5.56 -20.65 -1.94
C LEU A 29 5.52 -19.24 -1.35
N THR A 30 5.16 -18.23 -2.14
CA THR A 30 5.06 -16.83 -1.68
C THR A 30 3.93 -16.70 -0.66
N THR A 31 2.80 -17.38 -0.88
CA THR A 31 1.67 -17.37 0.04
C THR A 31 2.04 -17.96 1.40
N VAL A 32 2.72 -19.12 1.41
CA VAL A 32 3.24 -19.75 2.65
C VAL A 32 4.27 -18.84 3.33
N LEU A 33 5.17 -18.24 2.55
CA LEU A 33 6.20 -17.34 3.07
C LEU A 33 5.59 -16.08 3.70
N ILE A 34 4.57 -15.49 3.07
CA ILE A 34 3.81 -14.37 3.65
C ILE A 34 3.13 -14.81 4.94
N TRP A 35 2.53 -16.01 4.98
CA TRP A 35 1.90 -16.54 6.18
C TRP A 35 2.88 -16.66 7.34
N ILE A 36 4.05 -17.26 7.10
CA ILE A 36 5.11 -17.40 8.11
C ILE A 36 5.61 -16.03 8.55
N LEU A 37 5.87 -15.12 7.61
CA LEU A 37 6.36 -13.78 7.90
C LEU A 37 5.33 -12.97 8.71
N LEU A 38 4.05 -13.06 8.36
CA LEU A 38 2.97 -12.37 9.05
C LEU A 38 2.75 -12.94 10.46
N PHE A 39 2.89 -14.25 10.62
CA PHE A 39 2.85 -14.89 11.93
C PHE A 39 4.02 -14.45 12.82
N LEU A 40 5.24 -14.48 12.29
CA LEU A 40 6.43 -14.07 13.03
C LEU A 40 6.37 -12.58 13.40
N LEU A 41 5.93 -11.74 12.47
CA LEU A 41 5.70 -10.31 12.70
C LEU A 41 4.65 -10.09 13.79
N GLY A 42 3.55 -10.85 13.78
CA GLY A 42 2.52 -10.77 14.81
C GLY A 42 3.02 -11.12 16.21
N LEU A 43 3.92 -12.11 16.32
CA LEU A 43 4.54 -12.48 17.58
C LEU A 43 5.51 -11.40 18.08
N GLU A 44 6.37 -10.88 17.20
CA GLU A 44 7.34 -9.83 17.53
C GLU A 44 6.65 -8.55 17.98
N VAL A 45 5.60 -8.14 17.25
CA VAL A 45 4.82 -6.93 17.55
C VAL A 45 3.89 -7.11 18.74
N GLY A 46 3.37 -8.32 18.98
CA GLY A 46 2.44 -8.61 20.08
C GLY A 46 3.10 -8.76 21.46
N GLY A 47 4.39 -9.08 21.51
CA GLY A 47 5.14 -9.24 22.77
C GLY A 47 5.69 -7.94 23.36
N ASP A 48 5.69 -6.84 22.60
CA ASP A 48 6.29 -5.57 23.02
C ASP A 48 5.23 -4.50 23.33
N GLN A 49 5.08 -4.18 24.61
CA GLN A 49 4.12 -3.18 25.10
C GLN A 49 4.41 -1.76 24.56
N THR A 50 5.67 -1.46 24.20
CA THR A 50 6.07 -0.17 23.61
C THR A 50 5.55 -0.03 22.19
N ILE A 51 5.60 -1.13 21.42
CA ILE A 51 5.09 -1.17 20.04
C ILE A 51 3.56 -1.11 20.05
N LEU A 52 2.89 -1.79 20.98
CA LEU A 52 1.42 -1.75 21.08
C LEU A 52 0.89 -0.34 21.38
N HIS A 53 1.58 0.40 22.25
CA HIS A 53 1.20 1.78 22.56
C HIS A 53 1.49 2.72 21.38
N SER A 54 2.59 2.48 20.66
CA SER A 54 2.93 3.21 19.44
C SER A 54 1.90 2.95 18.34
N ILE A 55 1.49 1.70 18.10
CA ILE A 55 0.44 1.32 17.15
C ILE A 55 -0.90 1.99 17.49
N SER A 56 -1.27 2.10 18.76
CA SER A 56 -2.50 2.84 19.12
C SER A 56 -2.42 4.33 18.80
N ARG A 57 -1.25 4.96 18.96
CA ARG A 57 -1.04 6.38 18.64
C ARG A 57 -0.96 6.61 17.13
N LEU A 58 -0.12 5.83 16.44
CA LEU A 58 0.02 5.79 14.98
C LEU A 58 -1.30 5.39 14.29
N GLY A 59 -2.08 4.51 14.91
CA GLY A 59 -3.37 4.06 14.40
C GLY A 59 -4.42 5.17 14.38
N LYS A 60 -4.42 6.05 15.39
CA LYS A 60 -5.28 7.25 15.39
C LYS A 60 -4.86 8.22 14.29
N ASP A 61 -3.57 8.49 14.14
CA ASP A 61 -3.06 9.37 13.09
C ASP A 61 -3.33 8.79 11.69
N ALA A 62 -3.12 7.48 11.52
CA ALA A 62 -3.40 6.77 10.28
C ALA A 62 -4.89 6.75 9.93
N LEU A 63 -5.78 6.58 10.92
CA LEU A 63 -7.23 6.64 10.70
C LEU A 63 -7.66 8.04 10.27
N LEU A 64 -7.11 9.08 10.89
CA LEU A 64 -7.39 10.47 10.51
C LEU A 64 -6.87 10.77 9.10
N LEU A 65 -5.67 10.32 8.76
CA LEU A 65 -5.10 10.45 7.41
C LEU A 65 -5.89 9.67 6.36
N ALA A 66 -6.33 8.44 6.68
CA ALA A 66 -7.13 7.61 5.79
C ALA A 66 -8.51 8.23 5.56
N ALA A 67 -9.18 8.70 6.62
CA ALA A 67 -10.47 9.38 6.53
C ALA A 67 -10.34 10.68 5.74
N GLY A 68 -9.32 11.50 6.04
CA GLY A 68 -9.04 12.74 5.31
C GLY A 68 -8.74 12.47 3.83
N GLY A 69 -7.94 11.44 3.52
CA GLY A 69 -7.63 11.02 2.16
C GLY A 69 -8.85 10.48 1.40
N ALA A 70 -9.69 9.69 2.06
CA ALA A 70 -10.92 9.15 1.46
C ALA A 70 -11.94 10.27 1.16
N VAL A 71 -12.18 11.16 2.13
CA VAL A 71 -13.06 12.32 1.95
C VAL A 71 -12.49 13.26 0.88
N GLY A 72 -11.19 13.54 0.91
CA GLY A 72 -10.52 14.35 -0.12
C GLY A 72 -10.64 13.74 -1.51
N SER A 73 -10.46 12.42 -1.63
CA SER A 73 -10.61 11.69 -2.89
C SER A 73 -12.04 11.71 -3.40
N ALA A 74 -13.02 11.54 -2.51
CA ALA A 74 -14.44 11.61 -2.84
C ALA A 74 -14.85 13.02 -3.30
N VAL A 75 -14.38 14.07 -2.61
CA VAL A 75 -14.60 15.47 -2.98
C VAL A 75 -13.95 15.79 -4.33
N ALA A 76 -12.73 15.32 -4.56
CA ALA A 76 -12.03 15.49 -5.84
C ALA A 76 -12.77 14.79 -6.97
N ALA A 77 -13.22 13.55 -6.77
CA ALA A 77 -14.01 12.80 -7.74
C ALA A 77 -15.35 13.50 -8.05
N ASN A 78 -16.03 14.03 -7.02
CA ASN A 78 -17.26 14.80 -7.20
C ASN A 78 -17.01 16.10 -7.99
N ARG A 79 -15.94 16.83 -7.68
CA ARG A 79 -15.54 18.02 -8.46
C ARG A 79 -15.21 17.66 -9.89
N LEU A 80 -14.42 16.61 -10.13
CA LEU A 80 -14.11 16.11 -11.47
C LEU A 80 -15.37 15.74 -12.25
N TRP A 81 -16.34 15.08 -11.62
CA TRP A 81 -17.62 14.76 -12.25
C TRP A 81 -18.40 16.02 -12.66
N HIS A 82 -18.47 17.02 -11.78
CA HIS A 82 -19.12 18.29 -12.08
C HIS A 82 -18.39 19.09 -13.18
N TYR A 83 -17.06 19.11 -13.20
CA TYR A 83 -16.28 19.79 -14.25
C TYR A 83 -16.33 19.04 -15.60
N ALA A 84 -16.24 17.72 -15.58
CA ALA A 84 -16.34 16.89 -16.78
C ALA A 84 -17.76 16.92 -17.38
N GLY A 85 -18.80 16.97 -16.53
CA GLY A 85 -20.18 17.16 -16.97
C GLY A 85 -20.41 18.52 -17.63
N LYS A 86 -19.74 19.57 -17.15
CA LYS A 86 -19.79 20.92 -17.76
C LYS A 86 -19.06 21.01 -19.10
N SER A 87 -18.07 20.15 -19.36
CA SER A 87 -17.35 20.09 -20.63
C SER A 87 -18.04 19.23 -21.70
N LYS A 88 -19.05 18.43 -21.34
CA LYS A 88 -19.83 17.60 -22.28
C LYS A 88 -21.11 18.24 -22.80
N GLY A 89 -21.48 19.45 -22.32
CA GLY A 89 -22.60 20.24 -22.85
C GLY A 89 -22.19 21.30 -23.87
N GLY A 90 -21.06 21.13 -24.56
CA GLY A 90 -20.53 22.08 -25.56
C GLY A 90 -19.95 21.41 -26.80
N GLN A 91 -20.30 20.15 -27.05
CA GLN A 91 -20.07 19.45 -28.31
C GLN A 91 -21.37 18.75 -28.70
N GLU A 92 -22.43 19.55 -28.84
CA GLU A 92 -23.57 19.25 -29.71
C GLU A 92 -23.45 20.12 -30.96
#